data_AF-A0AA86I805-F1
#
_entry.id   AF-A0AA86I805-F1
#
_cell.length_a   1.000
_cell.length_b   1.000
_cell.length_c   1.000
_cell.angle_alpha   90.00
_cell.angle_beta   90.00
_cell.angle_gamma   90.00
#
_symmetry.space_group_name_H-M   'P 1'
#
loop_
_entity.id
_entity.type
_entity.pdbx_description
1 polymer ?
#
loop_
_entity_poly.entity_id
_entity_poly.type
_entity_poly.pdbx_seq_one_letter_code
_entity_poly.pdbx_strand_id
1 'polypeptide(L)' 'MAEKIQHSSQLRLVLEQGIKEDGKPDVKTKSYMNIQPGSSADALITASETIASLQSLPLVEINEVVTFSLLK' A
#
# COMPACT_ATOMS: atom_id res chain seq x y z
N MET A 1 -26.56 17.62 -4.01
CA MET A 1 -25.69 16.91 -4.97
C MET A 1 -24.59 16.31 -4.12
N ALA A 2 -24.23 15.03 -4.29
CA ALA A 2 -23.29 14.38 -3.38
C ALA A 2 -21.84 14.83 -3.68
N GLU A 3 -21.08 15.14 -2.63
CA GLU A 3 -19.68 15.56 -2.71
C GLU A 3 -18.76 14.42 -2.26
N LYS A 4 -17.67 14.18 -3.01
CA LYS A 4 -16.67 13.14 -2.73
C LYS A 4 -15.35 13.80 -2.35
N ILE A 5 -14.96 13.70 -1.09
CA ILE A 5 -13.71 14.27 -0.57
C ILE A 5 -12.73 13.14 -0.24
N GLN A 6 -11.51 13.21 -0.75
CA GLN A 6 -10.43 12.30 -0.37
C GLN A 6 -9.96 12.66 1.04
N HIS A 7 -10.21 11.78 2.00
CA HIS A 7 -9.92 12.03 3.41
C HIS A 7 -8.51 11.58 3.78
N SER A 8 -8.10 10.40 3.32
CA SER A 8 -6.76 9.85 3.61
C SER A 8 -6.28 8.89 2.53
N SER A 9 -4.97 8.85 2.31
CA SER A 9 -4.30 7.81 1.51
C SER A 9 -3.27 7.06 2.38
N GLN A 10 -3.17 5.76 2.13
CA GLN A 10 -2.22 4.85 2.77
C GLN A 10 -1.59 3.96 1.71
N LEU A 11 -0.29 3.75 1.82
CA LEU A 11 0.45 2.82 0.96
C LEU A 11 0.74 1.53 1.72
N ARG A 12 0.47 0.41 1.08
CA ARG A 12 0.59 -0.92 1.66
C ARG A 12 1.49 -1.78 0.78
N LEU A 13 2.62 -2.19 1.32
CA LEU A 13 3.56 -3.13 0.69
C LEU A 13 3.29 -4.52 1.26
N VAL A 14 3.12 -5.51 0.39
CA VAL A 14 2.97 -6.92 0.74
C VAL A 14 4.28 -7.62 0.36
N LEU A 15 4.92 -8.24 1.33
CA LEU A 15 6.21 -8.89 1.19
C LEU A 15 6.04 -10.38 1.49
N GLU A 16 6.68 -11.25 0.73
CA GLU A 16 6.64 -12.69 1.01
C GLU A 16 7.68 -13.03 2.09
N GLN A 17 7.25 -13.69 3.15
CA GLN A 17 8.12 -14.17 4.23
C GLN A 17 8.40 -15.68 4.13
N GLY A 18 7.69 -16.39 3.25
CA GLY A 18 7.88 -17.81 3.01
C GLY A 18 6.54 -18.51 2.78
N ILE A 19 6.44 -19.78 3.15
CA ILE A 19 5.22 -20.59 3.02
C ILE A 19 4.86 -21.10 4.43
N LYS A 20 3.60 -20.92 4.83
CA LYS A 20 3.06 -21.47 6.09
C LYS A 20 2.92 -22.99 6.00
N GLU A 21 2.81 -23.65 7.14
CA GLU A 21 2.57 -25.10 7.23
C GLU A 21 1.30 -25.57 6.46
N ASP A 22 0.33 -24.67 6.27
CA ASP A 22 -0.90 -24.92 5.49
C ASP A 22 -0.70 -24.81 3.96
N GLY A 23 0.54 -24.62 3.48
CA GLY A 23 0.87 -24.46 2.06
C GLY A 23 0.54 -23.09 1.46
N LYS A 24 0.05 -22.15 2.26
CA LYS A 24 -0.24 -20.77 1.84
C LYS A 24 1.02 -19.89 1.97
N PRO A 25 1.27 -18.95 1.03
CA PRO A 25 2.35 -17.99 1.18
C PRO A 25 2.14 -17.17 2.46
N ASP A 26 3.16 -17.15 3.32
CA ASP A 26 3.19 -16.25 4.46
C ASP A 26 3.60 -14.87 3.97
N VAL A 27 2.71 -13.91 4.13
CA VAL A 27 2.93 -12.54 3.66
C VAL A 27 3.00 -11.59 4.84
N LYS A 28 4.02 -10.75 4.83
CA LYS A 28 4.20 -9.65 5.78
C LYS A 28 3.80 -8.36 5.12
N THR A 29 2.89 -7.63 5.76
CA THR A 29 2.41 -6.37 5.22
C THR A 29 3.02 -5.19 5.97
N LYS A 30 3.51 -4.19 5.25
CA LYS A 30 3.94 -2.89 5.80
C LYS A 30 3.02 -1.79 5.29
N SER A 31 2.54 -0.96 6.20
CA SER A 31 1.62 0.12 5.90
C SER A 31 2.23 1.47 6.25
N TYR A 32 2.23 2.38 5.29
CA TYR A 32 2.70 3.76 5.41
C TYR A 32 1.48 4.68 5.33
N MET A 33 1.20 5.35 6.44
CA MET A 33 0.10 6.31 6.57
C MET A 33 0.57 7.72 6.19
N ASN A 34 -0.39 8.66 6.08
CA ASN A 34 -0.14 10.07 5.76
C ASN A 34 0.49 10.30 4.38
N ILE A 35 0.05 9.52 3.38
CA ILE A 35 0.40 9.83 2.00
C ILE A 35 -0.37 11.06 1.55
N GLN A 36 0.34 11.97 0.89
CA GLN A 36 -0.24 13.18 0.31
C GLN A 36 -1.41 12.78 -0.61
N PRO A 37 -2.64 13.26 -0.33
CA PRO A 37 -3.77 13.05 -1.22
C PRO A 37 -3.46 13.61 -2.62
N GLY A 38 -3.66 12.79 -3.65
CA GLY A 38 -3.34 13.16 -5.04
C GLY A 38 -1.88 12.91 -5.46
N SER A 39 -1.10 12.15 -4.69
CA SER A 39 0.18 11.61 -5.18
C SER A 39 0.01 10.79 -6.46
N SER A 40 0.94 10.95 -7.40
CA SER A 40 0.96 10.16 -8.64
C SER A 40 1.23 8.68 -8.37
N ALA A 41 0.53 7.79 -9.09
CA ALA A 41 0.74 6.35 -9.01
C ALA A 41 2.20 5.95 -9.28
N ASP A 42 2.84 6.55 -10.29
CA ASP A 42 4.27 6.31 -10.60
C ASP A 42 5.19 6.69 -9.43
N ALA A 43 4.89 7.81 -8.75
CA ALA A 43 5.68 8.24 -7.60
C ALA A 43 5.53 7.27 -6.42
N LEU A 44 4.32 6.74 -6.21
CA LEU A 44 4.05 5.73 -5.18
C LEU A 44 4.74 4.41 -5.50
N ILE A 45 4.74 3.97 -6.76
CA ILE A 45 5.43 2.76 -7.20
C ILE A 45 6.94 2.93 -6.99
N THR A 46 7.53 4.02 -7.48
CA THR A 46 8.97 4.31 -7.34
C THR A 46 9.40 4.32 -5.86
N ALA A 47 8.61 4.98 -5.00
CA ALA A 47 8.85 5.00 -3.56
C ALA A 47 8.75 3.60 -2.95
N SER A 48 7.73 2.83 -3.33
CA SER A 48 7.52 1.46 -2.85
C SER A 48 8.66 0.53 -3.22
N GLU A 49 9.14 0.59 -4.47
CA GLU A 49 10.27 -0.20 -4.97
C GLU A 49 11.56 0.16 -4.24
N THR A 50 11.81 1.45 -4.04
CA THR A 50 12.98 1.92 -3.28
C THR A 50 12.92 1.43 -1.84
N ILE A 51 11.76 1.57 -1.18
CA ILE A 51 11.55 1.08 0.18
C ILE A 51 11.69 -0.44 0.25
N ALA A 52 11.20 -1.17 -0.74
CA ALA A 52 11.32 -2.61 -0.83
C ALA A 52 12.76 -3.07 -1.06
N SER A 53 13.56 -2.33 -1.83
CA SER A 53 14.98 -2.62 -2.04
C SER A 53 15.80 -2.57 -0.75
N LEU A 54 15.35 -1.80 0.24
CA LEU A 54 15.96 -1.70 1.57
C LEU A 54 15.51 -2.83 2.51
N GLN A 55 14.59 -3.68 2.08
CA GLN A 55 14.04 -4.77 2.87
C GLN A 55 14.63 -6.10 2.42
N SER A 56 14.74 -7.02 3.37
CA SER A 56 15.27 -8.36 3.11
C SER A 56 14.24 -9.31 2.50
N LEU A 57 12.96 -8.93 2.51
CA LEU A 57 11.85 -9.75 2.02
C LEU A 57 11.45 -9.30 0.61
N PRO A 58 11.19 -10.22 -0.32
CA PRO A 58 10.75 -9.89 -1.67
C PRO A 58 9.38 -9.19 -1.64
N LEU A 59 9.27 -8.11 -2.41
CA LEU A 59 8.01 -7.41 -2.63
C LEU A 59 7.13 -8.22 -3.60
N VAL A 60 5.90 -8.48 -3.18
CA VAL A 60 4.90 -9.22 -3.97
C VAL A 60 3.90 -8.25 -4.58
N GLU A 61 3.42 -7.30 -3.77
CA GLU A 61 2.30 -6.44 -4.17
C GLU A 61 2.40 -5.05 -3.53
N ILE A 62 2.00 -4.04 -4.29
CA ILE A 62 1.88 -2.64 -3.85
C ILE A 62 0.42 -2.25 -3.95
N ASN A 63 -0.14 -1.76 -2.85
CA ASN A 63 -1.52 -1.32 -2.78
C ASN A 63 -1.61 0.12 -2.27
N GLU A 64 -2.37 0.96 -2.97
CA GLU A 64 -2.82 2.24 -2.44
C GLU A 64 -4.24 2.11 -1.88
N VAL A 65 -4.42 2.45 -0.61
CA VAL A 65 -5.72 2.45 0.07
C VAL A 65 -6.15 3.88 0.28
N VAL A 66 -7.12 4.33 -0.51
CA VAL A 66 -7.68 5.67 -0.43
C VAL A 66 -9.05 5.62 0.23
N THR A 67 -9.24 6.46 1.25
CA THR A 67 -10.53 6.63 1.93
C THR A 67 -11.21 7.88 1.43
N PHE A 68 -12.47 7.73 0.96
CA PHE A 68 -13.31 8.84 0.54
C PHE A 68 -14.46 9.04 1.51
N SER A 69 -14.73 10.29 1.87
CA SER A 69 -15.95 10.68 2.58
C SER A 69 -16.99 11.16 1.58
N LEU A 70 -18.22 10.65 1.71
CA LEU A 70 -19.36 11.03 0.88
C LEU A 70 -20.30 11.91 1.70
N LEU A 71 -20.49 13.15 1.27
CA LEU A 71 -21.39 14.11 1.91
C LEU A 71 -22.64 14.30 1.04
N LYS A 72 -23.82 14.40 1.66
CA LYS A 72 -25.13 14.48 0.98
C LYS A 72 -25.66 15.90 0.92
#